data_AF-A0AAW0JF03-F1
#
_entry.id   AF-A0AAW0JF03-F1
#
_cell.length_a   1.000
_cell.length_b   1.000
_cell.length_c   1.000
_cell.angle_alpha   90.00
_cell.angle_beta   90.00
_cell.angle_gamma   90.00
#
_symmetry.space_group_name_H-M   'P 1'
#
loop_
_entity.id
_entity.type
_entity.pdbx_description
1 polymer ?
#
loop_
_entity_poly.entity_id
_entity_poly.type
_entity_poly.pdbx_seq_one_letter_code
_entity_poly.pdbx_strand_id
1 'polypeptide(L)'
;MKKLIDANVHKCLVSILDIGLACSVESPKERKNMEEVDRELNLIKNAFLGFRIRRDVFKIGLACSLELPQERMNMENVTRELHHIKNAFLGIGIYG
;
A
#
# COMPACT_ATOMS: atom_id res chain seq x y z
N MET A 1 9.51 -22.39 7.53
CA MET A 1 9.26 -21.43 6.43
C MET A 1 9.29 -20.01 6.98
N LYS A 2 10.39 -19.29 6.81
CA LYS A 2 10.48 -17.86 7.18
C LYS A 2 9.72 -17.08 6.10
N LYS A 3 8.60 -16.44 6.43
CA LYS A 3 7.95 -15.50 5.51
C LYS A 3 8.93 -14.35 5.26
N LEU A 4 9.37 -14.19 4.02
CA LEU A 4 10.17 -13.05 3.61
C LEU A 4 9.23 -11.84 3.63
N ILE A 5 9.33 -11.00 4.66
CA ILE A 5 8.65 -9.71 4.67
C ILE A 5 9.24 -8.91 3.51
N ASP A 6 8.37 -8.44 2.60
CA ASP A 6 8.77 -7.59 1.47
C ASP A 6 9.56 -6.38 1.99
N ALA A 7 10.66 -6.03 1.33
CA ALA A 7 11.58 -5.01 1.82
C ALA A 7 10.89 -3.64 1.98
N ASN A 8 9.86 -3.34 1.17
CA ASN A 8 9.08 -2.11 1.30
C ASN A 8 8.12 -2.20 2.49
N VAL A 9 7.51 -3.36 2.75
CA VAL A 9 6.71 -3.59 3.97
C VAL A 9 7.57 -3.40 5.22
N HIS A 10 8.78 -3.96 5.24
CA HIS A 10 9.69 -3.78 6.37
C HIS A 10 10.03 -2.31 6.61
N LYS A 11 10.38 -1.55 5.55
CA LYS A 11 10.66 -0.11 5.66
C LYS A 11 9.46 0.69 6.19
N CYS A 12 8.26 0.44 5.66
CA CYS A 12 7.05 1.10 6.14
C CYS A 12 6.78 0.81 7.62
N LEU A 13 6.97 -0.44 8.06
CA LEU A 13 6.76 -0.83 9.46
C LEU A 13 7.75 -0.12 10.39
N VAL A 14 9.03 -0.06 10.03
CA VAL A 14 10.04 0.67 10.80
C VAL A 14 9.64 2.14 10.94
N SER A 15 9.30 2.82 9.83
CA SER A 15 8.90 4.23 9.89
C SER A 15 7.62 4.47 10.73
N ILE A 16 6.63 3.58 10.66
CA ILE A 16 5.41 3.69 11.48
C ILE A 16 5.73 3.52 12.97
N LEU A 17 6.62 2.58 13.31
CA LEU A 17 7.04 2.35 14.70
C LEU A 17 7.84 3.53 15.24
N ASP A 18 8.72 4.12 14.44
CA ASP A 18 9.49 5.32 14.82
C ASP A 18 8.54 6.50 15.10
N ILE A 19 7.52 6.70 14.26
CA ILE A 19 6.47 7.70 14.50
C ILE A 19 5.70 7.38 15.78
N GLY A 20 5.31 6.12 15.99
CA GLY A 20 4.61 5.68 17.19
C GLY A 20 5.41 5.97 18.46
N LEU A 21 6.71 5.69 18.44
CA LEU A 21 7.62 6.01 19.54
C LEU A 21 7.69 7.52 19.80
N ALA A 22 7.82 8.33 18.75
CA ALA A 22 7.83 9.79 18.84
C ALA A 22 6.51 10.36 19.39
N CYS A 23 5.38 9.71 19.11
CA CYS A 23 4.07 10.04 19.66
C CYS A 23 3.91 9.61 21.13
N SER A 24 4.64 8.60 21.57
CA SER A 24 4.55 8.03 22.93
C SER A 24 5.58 8.61 23.91
N VAL A 25 6.36 9.62 23.52
CA VAL A 25 7.24 10.34 24.45
C VAL A 25 6.42 10.95 25.59
N GLU A 26 6.89 10.74 26.82
CA GLU A 26 6.20 11.13 28.05
C GLU A 26 6.03 12.65 28.15
N SER A 27 7.10 13.40 27.85
CA SER A 27 7.09 14.87 27.83
C SER A 27 6.28 15.40 26.64
N PRO A 28 5.18 16.15 26.87
CA PRO A 28 4.38 16.72 25.78
C PRO A 28 5.16 17.72 24.91
N LYS A 29 6.21 18.35 25.45
CA LYS A 29 7.05 19.31 24.73
C LYS A 29 8.04 18.65 23.77
N GLU A 30 8.41 17.40 24.06
CA GLU A 30 9.34 16.61 23.23
C GLU A 30 8.60 15.70 22.26
N ARG A 31 7.31 15.46 22.51
CA ARG A 31 6.44 14.72 21.60
C ARG A 31 6.33 15.45 20.26
N LYS A 32 6.40 14.68 19.19
CA LYS A 32 6.30 15.20 17.82
C LYS A 32 4.95 15.91 17.60
N ASN A 33 4.97 16.96 16.77
CA ASN A 33 3.77 17.70 16.39
C ASN A 33 2.80 16.79 15.62
N MET A 34 1.52 16.78 15.99
CA MET A 34 0.50 15.95 15.35
C MET A 34 0.27 16.27 13.87
N GLU A 35 0.48 17.52 13.44
CA GLU A 35 0.43 17.88 12.01
C GLU A 35 1.59 17.23 11.23
N GLU A 36 2.78 17.18 11.83
CA GLU A 36 3.93 16.50 11.23
C GLU A 36 3.71 14.99 11.18
N VAL A 37 3.17 14.42 12.27
CA VAL A 37 2.78 13.00 12.34
C VAL A 37 1.78 12.65 11.24
N ASP A 38 0.72 13.44 11.05
CA ASP A 38 -0.28 13.20 10.02
C ASP A 38 0.33 13.26 8.61
N ARG A 39 1.20 14.25 8.35
CA ARG A 39 1.93 14.36 7.08
C ARG A 39 2.81 13.14 6.82
N GLU A 40 3.60 12.71 7.80
CA GLU A 40 4.49 11.55 7.67
C GLU A 40 3.70 10.25 7.45
N LEU A 41 2.63 10.04 8.20
CA LEU A 41 1.76 8.88 8.03
C LEU A 41 1.09 8.87 6.65
N ASN A 42 0.65 10.02 6.15
CA ASN A 42 0.08 10.14 4.81
C ASN A 42 1.13 9.85 3.71
N LEU A 43 2.38 10.28 3.89
CA LEU A 43 3.47 9.94 2.97
C LEU A 43 3.76 8.43 2.95
N ILE A 44 3.84 7.80 4.12
CA ILE A 44 4.05 6.34 4.22
C ILE A 44 2.89 5.58 3.55
N LYS A 45 1.65 5.98 3.85
CA LYS A 45 0.44 5.41 3.23
C LYS A 45 0.50 5.51 1.71
N ASN A 46 0.78 6.69 1.18
CA ASN A 46 0.79 6.93 -0.27
C ASN A 46 1.92 6.17 -0.97
N ALA A 47 3.12 6.12 -0.37
CA ALA A 47 4.23 5.35 -0.91
C ALA A 47 3.91 3.85 -0.97
N PHE A 48 3.33 3.31 0.11
CA PHE A 48 2.96 1.90 0.19
C PHE A 48 1.83 1.53 -0.77
N LEU A 49 0.74 2.33 -0.79
CA LEU A 49 -0.38 2.13 -1.71
C LEU A 49 0.06 2.26 -3.17
N GLY A 50 0.87 3.27 -3.48
CA GLY A 50 1.41 3.46 -4.84
C GLY A 50 2.23 2.26 -5.31
N PHE A 51 3.06 1.69 -4.45
CA PHE A 51 3.80 0.46 -4.76
C PHE A 51 2.85 -0.72 -5.02
N ARG A 52 1.85 -0.92 -4.17
CA ARG A 52 0.85 -2.00 -4.34
C ARG A 52 0.09 -1.86 -5.65
N ILE A 53 -0.43 -0.67 -5.94
CA ILE A 53 -1.18 -0.38 -7.17
C ILE A 53 -0.32 -0.66 -8.39
N ARG A 54 0.93 -0.17 -8.41
CA ARG A 54 1.85 -0.42 -9.53
C ARG A 54 2.08 -1.91 -9.75
N ARG A 55 2.32 -2.66 -8.68
CA ARG A 55 2.52 -4.11 -8.75
C ARG A 55 1.28 -4.82 -9.29
N ASP A 56 0.10 -4.44 -8.82
CA ASP A 56 -1.15 -5.11 -9.19
C ASP A 56 -1.54 -4.79 -10.65
N VAL A 57 -1.37 -3.55 -11.10
CA VAL A 57 -1.52 -3.17 -12.52
C VAL A 57 -0.55 -3.95 -13.41
N PHE A 58 0.72 -4.06 -13.00
CA PHE A 58 1.73 -4.81 -13.76
C PHE A 58 1.39 -6.29 -13.88
N LYS A 59 0.91 -6.92 -12.80
CA LYS A 59 0.44 -8.31 -12.82
C LYS A 59 -0.71 -8.52 -13.80
N ILE A 60 -1.68 -7.60 -13.83
CA ILE A 60 -2.77 -7.66 -14.81
C ILE A 60 -2.21 -7.54 -16.22
N GLY A 61 -1.32 -6.58 -16.48
CA GLY A 61 -0.66 -6.40 -17.78
C GLY A 61 0.03 -7.68 -18.25
N LEU A 62 0.84 -8.31 -17.39
CA LEU A 62 1.47 -9.60 -17.69
C LEU A 62 0.44 -10.69 -18.02
N ALA A 63 -0.62 -10.82 -17.20
CA ALA A 63 -1.65 -11.83 -17.42
C ALA A 63 -2.47 -11.60 -18.70
N CYS A 64 -2.65 -10.35 -19.13
CA CYS A 64 -3.30 -10.01 -20.39
C CYS A 64 -2.41 -10.28 -21.62
N SER A 65 -1.09 -10.25 -21.43
CA SER A 65 -0.08 -10.37 -22.50
C SER A 65 0.62 -11.73 -22.54
N LEU A 66 0.07 -12.76 -21.92
CA LEU A 66 0.60 -14.13 -22.05
C LEU A 66 0.52 -14.62 -23.49
N GLU A 67 1.50 -15.43 -23.92
CA GLU A 67 1.64 -15.90 -25.31
C GLU A 67 0.37 -16.63 -25.76
N LEU A 68 -0.09 -17.57 -24.94
CA LEU A 68 -1.21 -18.44 -25.25
C LEU A 68 -2.56 -17.83 -24.83
N PRO A 69 -3.56 -17.71 -25.73
CA PRO A 69 -4.85 -17.10 -25.41
C PRO A 69 -5.58 -17.73 -24.23
N GLN A 70 -5.48 -19.05 -24.07
CA GLN A 70 -6.13 -19.80 -22.99
C GLN A 70 -5.48 -19.57 -21.61
N GLU A 71 -4.26 -19.05 -21.55
CA GLU A 71 -3.58 -18.70 -20.30
C GLU A 71 -3.88 -17.27 -19.86
N ARG A 72 -4.37 -16.42 -20.78
CA ARG A 72 -4.66 -15.02 -20.49
C ARG A 72 -5.82 -14.90 -19.50
N MET A 73 -5.74 -13.87 -18.67
CA MET A 73 -6.85 -13.50 -17.80
C MET A 73 -8.07 -13.09 -18.66
N ASN A 74 -9.25 -13.63 -18.35
CA ASN A 74 -10.49 -13.23 -19.04
C ASN A 74 -10.89 -11.78 -18.68
N MET A 75 -11.67 -11.14 -19.56
CA MET A 75 -12.01 -9.72 -19.40
C MET A 75 -12.91 -9.40 -18.21
N GLU A 76 -13.71 -10.36 -17.74
CA GLU A 76 -14.51 -10.19 -16.51
C GLU A 76 -13.58 -10.04 -15.29
N ASN A 77 -12.57 -10.90 -15.20
CA ASN A 77 -11.55 -10.86 -14.17
C ASN A 77 -10.71 -9.58 -14.28
N VAL A 78 -10.29 -9.17 -15.47
CA VAL A 78 -9.56 -7.91 -15.68
C VAL A 78 -10.37 -6.72 -15.15
N THR A 79 -11.66 -6.65 -15.50
CA THR A 79 -12.55 -5.57 -15.06
C THR A 79 -12.69 -5.56 -13.54
N ARG A 80 -12.86 -6.73 -12.93
CA ARG A 80 -12.95 -6.87 -11.47
C ARG A 80 -11.67 -6.41 -10.77
N GLU A 81 -10.51 -6.86 -11.21
CA GLU A 81 -9.22 -6.49 -10.62
C GLU A 81 -8.93 -4.99 -10.77
N LEU A 82 -9.20 -4.41 -11.94
CA LEU A 82 -9.09 -2.96 -12.17
C LEU A 82 -10.04 -2.17 -11.26
N HIS A 83 -11.25 -2.67 -11.02
CA HIS A 83 -12.20 -2.06 -10.09
C HIS A 83 -11.68 -2.07 -8.65
N HIS A 84 -11.09 -3.19 -8.21
CA HIS A 84 -10.44 -3.27 -6.90
C HIS A 84 -9.28 -2.28 -6.76
N ILE A 85 -8.43 -2.16 -7.79
CA ILE A 85 -7.31 -1.20 -7.80
C ILE A 85 -7.83 0.24 -7.69
N LYS A 86 -8.84 0.60 -8.48
CA LYS A 86 -9.49 1.91 -8.44
C LYS A 86 -10.02 2.22 -7.03
N ASN A 87 -10.74 1.29 -6.42
CA ASN A 87 -11.32 1.50 -5.10
C ASN A 87 -10.25 1.64 -4.01
N ALA A 88 -9.19 0.82 -4.07
CA ALA A 88 -8.06 0.93 -3.15
C ALA A 88 -7.33 2.28 -3.28
N PHE A 89 -7.18 2.79 -4.50
CA PHE A 89 -6.60 4.11 -4.75
C PHE A 89 -7.47 5.25 -4.20
N LEU A 90 -8.78 5.19 -4.46
CA LEU A 90 -9.74 6.21 -4.01
C LEU A 90 -10.09 6.10 -2.52
N GLY A 91 -9.62 5.06 -1.82
CA GLY A 91 -9.99 4.83 -0.42
C GLY A 91 -11.47 4.50 -0.23
N ILE A 92 -12.13 3.94 -1.23
CA ILE A 92 -13.54 3.55 -1.14
C ILE A 92 -13.61 2.25 -0.31
N GLY A 93 -14.19 2.32 0.89
CA GLY A 93 -14.37 1.17 1.80
C GLY A 93 -13.46 1.13 3.05
N ILE A 94 -12.67 2.18 3.33
CA ILE A 94 -11.88 2.34 4.57
C ILE A 94 -12.54 3.26 5.61
N TYR A 95 -13.71 3.83 5.30
CA TYR A 95 -14.54 4.64 6.21
C TYR A 95 -15.93 3.97 6.40
N GLY A 96 -15.93 2.69 6.76
CA GLY A 96 -17.13 1.93 7.11
C GLY A 96 -17.05 1.44 8.54
#